data_AF-A0A9D8A6F3-F1
#
_entry.id   AF-A0A9D8A6F3-F1
#
_cell.length_a   1.000
_cell.length_b   1.000
_cell.length_c   1.000
_cell.angle_alpha   90.00
_cell.angle_beta   90.00
_cell.angle_gamma   90.00
#
_symmetry.space_group_name_H-M   'P 1'
#
loop_
_entity.id
_entity.type
_entity.pdbx_description
1 polymer ?
#
loop_
_entity_poly.entity_id
_entity_poly.type
_entity_poly.pdbx_seq_one_letter_code
_entity_poly.pdbx_strand_id
1 'polypeptide(L)'
;DRIGDGPWHNAKGLLIAVDIENLHEKNNLNKETSLNEKGIKVNGRGDKPNQHDILTGSRADGTAFAPFTDTTCKGWTSNDEGSAMLGHHDITGLNNDSWSKSWNNSHFSRGCSPEKLKSSGGAGLLYCFAK
;
A
#
# COMPACT_ATOMS: atom_id res chain seq x y z
N ASP A 1 -0.90 14.15 12.32
CA ASP A 1 -0.84 13.63 10.95
C ASP A 1 0.53 12.98 10.69
N ARG A 2 0.57 11.86 9.96
CA ARG A 2 1.79 11.04 9.73
C ARG A 2 2.36 11.18 8.32
N ILE A 3 1.55 11.60 7.34
CA ILE A 3 1.96 11.64 5.93
C ILE A 3 2.15 13.07 5.38
N GLY A 4 1.76 14.10 6.14
CA GLY A 4 1.83 15.50 5.73
C GLY A 4 0.59 15.93 4.95
N ASP A 5 0.58 17.19 4.53
CA ASP A 5 -0.52 17.76 3.72
C ASP A 5 -0.22 17.72 2.20
N GLY A 6 0.95 17.20 1.81
CA GLY A 6 1.44 17.21 0.43
C GLY A 6 2.17 18.51 0.05
N PRO A 7 2.54 18.69 -1.23
CA PRO A 7 2.41 17.72 -2.33
C PRO A 7 3.43 16.58 -2.22
N TRP A 8 3.06 15.39 -2.71
CA TRP A 8 3.97 14.25 -2.76
C TRP A 8 4.48 13.98 -4.17
N HIS A 9 5.77 13.69 -4.26
CA HIS A 9 6.44 13.31 -5.49
C HIS A 9 7.12 11.94 -5.30
N ASN A 10 7.23 11.15 -6.37
CA ASN A 10 8.01 9.92 -6.31
C ASN A 10 9.52 10.19 -6.31
N ALA A 11 10.33 9.14 -6.24
CA ALA A 11 11.80 9.22 -6.21
C ALA A 11 12.45 9.92 -7.43
N LYS A 12 11.70 10.17 -8.51
CA LYS A 12 12.14 10.92 -9.69
C LYS A 12 11.60 12.35 -9.77
N GLY A 13 10.92 12.82 -8.71
CA GLY A 13 10.33 14.15 -8.68
C GLY A 13 9.04 14.28 -9.49
N LEU A 14 8.41 13.18 -9.91
CA LEU A 14 7.10 13.21 -10.55
C LEU A 14 6.00 13.37 -9.51
N LEU A 15 5.08 14.31 -9.72
CA LEU A 15 3.94 14.55 -8.84
C LEU A 15 3.03 13.32 -8.76
N ILE A 16 2.75 12.89 -7.53
CA ILE A 16 1.84 11.80 -7.19
C ILE A 16 0.48 12.33 -6.75
N ALA A 17 0.47 13.30 -5.84
CA ALA A 17 -0.76 13.97 -5.39
C ALA A 17 -0.42 15.35 -4.83
N VAL A 18 -1.32 16.31 -5.05
CA VAL A 18 -1.13 17.70 -4.60
C VAL A 18 -1.54 17.93 -3.15
N ASP A 19 -2.48 17.13 -2.65
CA ASP A 19 -3.06 17.19 -1.31
C ASP A 19 -3.70 15.85 -0.92
N ILE A 20 -4.16 15.73 0.33
CA ILE A 20 -4.76 14.51 0.89
C ILE A 20 -5.98 14.04 0.07
N GLU A 21 -6.84 14.96 -0.38
CA GLU A 21 -8.03 14.63 -1.18
C GLU A 21 -7.62 13.95 -2.49
N ASN A 22 -6.67 14.56 -3.22
CA ASN A 22 -6.14 13.98 -4.44
C ASN A 22 -5.40 12.66 -4.17
N LEU A 23 -4.71 12.51 -3.04
CA LEU A 23 -4.06 11.24 -2.69
C LEU A 23 -5.09 10.09 -2.55
N HIS A 24 -6.28 10.36 -2.03
CA HIS A 24 -7.32 9.34 -1.85
C HIS A 24 -8.30 9.22 -3.03
N GLU A 25 -8.30 10.14 -3.98
CA GLU A 25 -9.20 10.12 -5.15
C GLU A 25 -8.50 10.06 -6.51
N LYS A 26 -7.69 11.07 -6.85
CA LYS A 26 -7.15 11.34 -8.20
C LYS A 26 -5.62 11.40 -8.22
N ASN A 27 -4.99 10.46 -7.53
CA ASN A 27 -3.54 10.38 -7.49
C ASN A 27 -2.98 9.80 -8.80
N ASN A 28 -1.67 9.96 -8.97
CA ASN A 28 -0.92 9.42 -10.09
C ASN A 28 -0.17 8.15 -9.70
N LEU A 29 -0.69 7.32 -8.78
CA LEU A 29 -0.12 6.00 -8.50
C LEU A 29 -0.50 5.01 -9.60
N ASN A 30 0.47 4.22 -10.03
CA ASN A 30 0.34 3.08 -10.93
C ASN A 30 1.70 2.39 -10.99
N LYS A 31 1.77 1.28 -11.74
CA LYS A 31 3.00 0.47 -11.88
C LYS A 31 4.22 1.27 -12.39
N GLU A 32 4.01 2.34 -13.16
CA GLU A 32 5.12 3.15 -13.72
C GLU A 32 5.61 4.22 -12.75
N THR A 33 4.73 4.73 -11.89
CA THR A 33 5.00 5.89 -11.03
C THR A 33 5.28 5.51 -9.59
N SER A 34 4.83 4.33 -9.14
CA SER A 34 5.15 3.74 -7.84
C SER A 34 6.56 3.14 -7.87
N LEU A 35 7.54 3.98 -7.56
CA LEU A 35 8.95 3.65 -7.58
C LEU A 35 9.48 3.39 -6.17
N ASN A 36 10.51 2.56 -6.06
CA ASN A 36 11.26 2.43 -4.82
C ASN A 36 12.18 3.65 -4.57
N GLU A 37 12.92 3.64 -3.47
CA GLU A 37 13.80 4.71 -3.03
C GLU A 37 14.94 5.04 -4.02
N LYS A 38 15.22 4.14 -4.95
CA LYS A 38 16.23 4.31 -6.03
C LYS A 38 15.61 4.76 -7.35
N GLY A 39 14.31 5.04 -7.40
CA GLY A 39 13.61 5.39 -8.63
C GLY A 39 13.41 4.22 -9.59
N ILE A 40 13.47 2.99 -9.08
CA ILE A 40 13.29 1.75 -9.85
C ILE A 40 11.85 1.27 -9.70
N LYS A 41 11.28 0.77 -10.80
CA LYS A 41 9.96 0.15 -10.81
C LYS A 41 9.92 -1.06 -9.89
N VAL A 42 8.87 -1.16 -9.08
CA VAL A 42 8.60 -2.31 -8.22
C VAL A 42 7.82 -3.36 -9.02
N ASN A 43 8.12 -4.64 -8.81
CA ASN A 43 7.35 -5.72 -9.41
C ASN A 43 5.88 -5.61 -8.99
N GLY A 44 4.98 -5.61 -9.97
CA GLY A 44 3.54 -5.59 -9.77
C GLY A 44 2.90 -6.93 -10.15
N ARG A 45 1.58 -6.93 -10.26
CA ARG A 45 0.82 -8.08 -10.72
C ARG A 45 1.28 -8.48 -12.13
N GLY A 46 1.47 -9.78 -12.31
CA GLY A 46 1.99 -10.37 -13.56
C GLY A 46 3.52 -10.54 -13.61
N ASP A 47 4.26 -9.88 -12.72
CA ASP A 47 5.72 -10.04 -12.63
C ASP A 47 6.10 -11.22 -11.72
N LYS A 48 7.38 -11.63 -11.78
CA LYS A 48 7.96 -12.67 -10.91
C LYS A 48 9.22 -12.14 -10.20
N PRO A 49 9.26 -12.16 -8.85
CA PRO A 49 8.14 -12.45 -7.94
C PRO A 49 7.04 -11.37 -8.01
N ASN A 50 5.80 -11.73 -7.64
CA ASN A 50 4.71 -10.76 -7.46
C ASN A 50 4.94 -10.00 -6.14
N GLN A 51 4.96 -8.66 -6.18
CA GLN A 51 5.22 -7.79 -5.02
C GLN A 51 4.30 -6.56 -5.04
N HIS A 52 3.05 -6.74 -5.45
CA HIS A 52 2.13 -5.63 -5.66
C HIS A 52 1.44 -5.12 -4.39
N ASP A 53 1.33 -5.97 -3.36
CA ASP A 53 0.71 -5.59 -2.09
C ASP A 53 1.65 -4.69 -1.26
N ILE A 54 1.06 -3.63 -0.71
CA ILE A 54 1.68 -2.69 0.22
C ILE A 54 0.96 -2.76 1.57
N LEU A 55 1.74 -2.84 2.66
CA LEU A 55 1.23 -2.76 4.03
C LEU A 55 0.76 -1.34 4.34
N THR A 56 -0.50 -1.20 4.75
CA THR A 56 -1.08 0.12 5.08
C THR A 56 -1.74 0.14 6.45
N GLY A 57 -2.56 -0.88 6.76
CA GLY A 57 -3.32 -0.90 8.01
C GLY A 57 -4.40 0.19 8.10
N SER A 58 -4.84 0.74 6.97
CA SER A 58 -5.74 1.89 6.89
C SER A 58 -7.06 1.56 6.20
N ARG A 59 -8.10 2.31 6.51
CA ARG A 59 -9.32 2.40 5.70
C ARG A 59 -9.04 3.16 4.40
N ALA A 60 -10.01 3.15 3.49
CA ALA A 60 -9.90 3.83 2.19
C ALA A 60 -9.59 5.34 2.33
N ASP A 61 -10.15 5.99 3.36
CA ASP A 61 -9.92 7.40 3.70
C ASP A 61 -8.59 7.67 4.43
N GLY A 62 -7.71 6.66 4.56
CA GLY A 62 -6.41 6.78 5.21
C GLY A 62 -6.48 6.72 6.75
N THR A 63 -7.66 6.67 7.35
CA THR A 63 -7.79 6.57 8.81
C THR A 63 -7.46 5.16 9.32
N ALA A 64 -7.03 5.08 10.58
CA ALA A 64 -6.81 3.79 11.23
C ALA A 64 -8.13 3.06 11.51
N PHE A 65 -8.09 1.74 11.56
CA PHE A 65 -9.21 0.97 12.10
C PHE A 65 -9.41 1.27 13.59
N ALA A 66 -10.67 1.21 14.05
CA ALA A 66 -11.02 1.40 15.46
C ALA A 66 -10.34 0.32 16.32
N PRO A 67 -10.06 0.57 17.62
CA PRO A 67 -9.08 -0.20 18.41
C PRO A 67 -9.39 -1.69 18.62
N PHE A 68 -10.56 -2.16 18.19
CA PHE A 68 -11.00 -3.53 18.37
C PHE A 68 -10.61 -4.47 17.22
N THR A 69 -10.22 -3.94 16.06
CA THR A 69 -9.77 -4.76 14.92
C THR A 69 -8.33 -4.43 14.59
N ASP A 70 -7.43 -5.33 14.94
CA ASP A 70 -6.03 -5.21 14.52
C ASP A 70 -5.91 -5.53 13.03
N THR A 71 -5.46 -4.54 12.28
CA THR A 71 -5.18 -4.64 10.83
C THR A 71 -3.73 -4.34 10.53
N THR A 72 -2.84 -4.52 11.51
CA THR A 72 -1.46 -4.05 11.49
C THR A 72 -0.47 -5.08 12.02
N CYS A 73 -0.87 -6.34 12.21
CA CYS A 73 0.01 -7.37 12.79
C CYS A 73 0.59 -6.93 14.15
N LYS A 74 -0.31 -6.66 15.10
CA LYS A 74 -0.06 -6.17 16.46
C LYS A 74 0.68 -4.84 16.51
N GLY A 75 0.29 -3.88 15.67
CA GLY A 75 0.99 -2.59 15.60
C GLY A 75 2.36 -2.68 14.94
N TRP A 76 2.51 -3.57 13.97
CA TRP A 76 3.74 -3.84 13.21
C TRP A 76 4.86 -4.48 14.02
N THR A 77 4.53 -5.20 15.10
CA THR A 77 5.51 -5.83 16.00
C THR A 77 5.44 -7.37 15.99
N SER A 78 4.62 -7.98 15.14
CA SER A 78 4.38 -9.43 15.14
C SER A 78 4.51 -10.04 13.75
N ASN A 79 5.18 -11.20 13.69
CA ASN A 79 5.19 -12.08 12.51
C ASN A 79 4.27 -13.30 12.68
N ASP A 80 3.55 -13.39 13.81
CA ASP A 80 2.71 -14.53 14.18
C ASP A 80 1.31 -14.46 13.55
N GLU A 81 0.30 -15.00 14.24
CA GLU A 81 -1.10 -14.91 13.87
C GLU A 81 -1.59 -13.46 13.76
N GLY A 82 -2.58 -13.27 12.88
CA GLY A 82 -3.16 -11.97 12.55
C GLY A 82 -3.13 -11.71 11.05
N SER A 83 -3.52 -10.50 10.66
CA SER A 83 -3.40 -10.02 9.28
C SER A 83 -3.19 -8.50 9.28
N ALA A 84 -2.71 -8.00 8.15
CA ALA A 84 -2.63 -6.57 7.89
C ALA A 84 -3.59 -6.17 6.78
N MET A 85 -4.14 -4.95 6.84
CA MET A 85 -4.78 -4.35 5.67
C MET A 85 -3.72 -3.97 4.65
N LEU A 86 -3.98 -4.32 3.39
CA LEU A 86 -3.09 -4.11 2.25
C LEU A 86 -3.76 -3.21 1.21
N GLY A 87 -2.96 -2.50 0.43
CA GLY A 87 -3.36 -1.90 -0.83
C GLY A 87 -2.39 -2.22 -1.96
N HIS A 88 -2.62 -1.72 -3.16
CA HIS A 88 -1.86 -2.08 -4.37
C HIS A 88 -1.12 -0.90 -4.97
N HIS A 89 0.21 -0.98 -5.09
CA HIS A 89 1.00 0.12 -5.68
C HIS A 89 0.78 0.29 -7.18
N ASP A 90 0.34 -0.78 -7.83
CA ASP A 90 0.10 -0.85 -9.27
C ASP A 90 -1.38 -0.61 -9.65
N ILE A 91 -2.25 -0.33 -8.68
CA ILE A 91 -3.69 -0.07 -8.88
C ILE A 91 -4.38 -1.21 -9.65
N THR A 92 -3.90 -2.44 -9.47
CA THR A 92 -4.37 -3.61 -10.23
C THR A 92 -5.03 -4.66 -9.34
N GLY A 93 -6.35 -4.82 -9.52
CA GLY A 93 -7.20 -5.75 -8.78
C GLY A 93 -7.72 -6.94 -9.58
N LEU A 94 -8.32 -7.93 -8.89
CA LEU A 94 -8.96 -9.09 -9.53
C LEU A 94 -10.18 -8.71 -10.37
N ASN A 95 -10.79 -7.56 -10.06
CA ASN A 95 -11.98 -7.04 -10.73
C ASN A 95 -11.89 -5.49 -10.87
N ASN A 96 -12.99 -4.87 -11.29
CA ASN A 96 -13.06 -3.44 -11.53
C ASN A 96 -13.61 -2.62 -10.34
N ASP A 97 -13.90 -3.25 -9.21
CA ASP A 97 -14.39 -2.54 -8.03
C ASP A 97 -13.30 -1.64 -7.44
N SER A 98 -13.71 -0.52 -6.84
CA SER A 98 -12.78 0.46 -6.27
C SER A 98 -11.89 -0.11 -5.17
N TRP A 99 -12.42 -0.99 -4.32
CA TRP A 99 -11.64 -1.67 -3.29
C TRP A 99 -10.54 -2.51 -3.92
N SER A 100 -10.82 -3.26 -5.00
CA SER A 100 -9.85 -4.17 -5.61
C SER A 100 -8.65 -3.44 -6.22
N LYS A 101 -8.82 -2.17 -6.59
CA LYS A 101 -7.76 -1.30 -7.15
C LYS A 101 -7.24 -0.27 -6.15
N SER A 102 -7.66 -0.35 -4.88
CA SER A 102 -7.27 0.64 -3.88
C SER A 102 -5.78 0.55 -3.55
N TRP A 103 -5.10 1.70 -3.52
CA TRP A 103 -3.69 1.78 -3.15
C TRP A 103 -3.45 1.54 -1.65
N ASN A 104 -4.48 1.68 -0.81
CA ASN A 104 -4.35 1.62 0.65
C ASN A 104 -5.36 0.71 1.38
N ASN A 105 -6.43 0.22 0.74
CA ASN A 105 -7.48 -0.56 1.40
C ASN A 105 -8.17 -1.52 0.41
N SER A 106 -7.43 -2.54 -0.02
CA SER A 106 -7.88 -3.55 -0.97
C SER A 106 -8.30 -4.85 -0.30
N HIS A 107 -7.42 -5.48 0.47
CA HIS A 107 -7.72 -6.73 1.17
C HIS A 107 -6.79 -6.99 2.36
N PHE A 108 -7.13 -7.97 3.18
CA PHE A 108 -6.27 -8.45 4.24
C PHE A 108 -5.15 -9.35 3.70
N SER A 109 -3.99 -9.32 4.34
CA SER A 109 -2.94 -10.30 4.14
C SER A 109 -3.37 -11.68 4.64
N ARG A 110 -2.76 -12.74 4.10
CA ARG A 110 -2.95 -14.13 4.56
C ARG A 110 -2.28 -14.44 5.91
N GLY A 111 -1.60 -13.47 6.49
CA GLY A 111 -0.80 -13.60 7.70
C GLY A 111 0.27 -12.51 7.80
N CYS A 112 0.97 -12.50 8.93
CA CYS A 112 1.98 -11.48 9.22
C CYS A 112 3.41 -11.92 8.89
N SER A 113 3.67 -13.23 8.75
CA SER A 113 5.00 -13.73 8.40
C SER A 113 5.41 -13.35 6.97
N PRO A 114 6.71 -13.23 6.66
CA PRO A 114 7.21 -12.98 5.31
C PRO A 114 6.67 -13.97 4.27
N GLU A 115 6.53 -15.25 4.61
CA GLU A 115 6.00 -16.30 3.74
C GLU A 115 4.52 -16.07 3.45
N LYS A 116 3.74 -15.64 4.46
CA LYS A 116 2.32 -15.33 4.30
C LYS A 116 2.10 -14.06 3.47
N LEU A 117 2.95 -13.05 3.63
CA LEU A 117 2.94 -11.84 2.79
C LEU A 117 3.27 -12.18 1.33
N LYS A 118 4.32 -12.97 1.08
CA LYS A 118 4.65 -13.50 -0.27
C LYS A 118 3.50 -14.30 -0.86
N SER A 119 2.84 -15.12 -0.05
CA SER A 119 1.68 -15.88 -0.51
C SER A 119 0.50 -14.97 -0.85
N SER A 120 0.37 -13.78 -0.26
CA SER A 120 -0.73 -12.85 -0.55
C SER A 120 -0.53 -12.12 -1.88
N GLY A 121 0.72 -11.90 -2.29
CA GLY A 121 1.08 -11.05 -3.41
C GLY A 121 2.03 -9.91 -3.05
N GLY A 122 2.47 -9.84 -1.80
CA GLY A 122 3.36 -8.79 -1.28
C GLY A 122 4.78 -9.24 -0.96
N ALA A 123 5.59 -8.29 -0.51
CA ALA A 123 6.93 -8.55 0.01
C ALA A 123 7.21 -7.80 1.33
N GLY A 124 6.15 -7.38 2.04
CA GLY A 124 6.28 -6.53 3.23
C GLY A 124 6.72 -5.10 2.90
N LEU A 125 6.32 -4.61 1.73
CA LEU A 125 6.62 -3.24 1.30
C LEU A 125 5.70 -2.24 2.00
N LEU A 126 6.19 -1.01 2.15
CA LEU A 126 5.48 0.12 2.75
C LEU A 126 5.81 1.41 2.00
N TYR A 127 4.93 2.40 2.08
CA TYR A 127 5.21 3.74 1.58
C TYR A 127 5.98 4.57 2.60
N CYS A 128 6.97 5.31 2.11
CA CYS A 128 7.69 6.32 2.88
C CYS A 128 7.27 7.71 2.39
N PHE A 129 6.59 8.48 3.24
CA PHE A 129 6.21 9.85 2.95
C PHE A 129 7.27 10.79 3.53
N ALA A 130 7.94 11.55 2.65
CA ALA A 130 8.87 12.59 3.07
C ALA A 130 8.09 13.75 3.70
N LYS A 131 8.67 14.36 4.74
CA LYS A 131 8.19 15.61 5.34
C LYS A 131 8.97 16.79 4.79
#